data_AF-A0A838PK26-F1
#
_entry.id   AF-A0A838PK26-F1
#
_cell.length_a   1.000
_cell.length_b   1.000
_cell.length_c   1.000
_cell.angle_alpha   90.00
_cell.angle_beta   90.00
_cell.angle_gamma   90.00
#
_symmetry.space_group_name_H-M   'P 1'
#
loop_
_entity.id
_entity.type
_entity.pdbx_description
1 polymer ?
#
loop_
_entity_poly.entity_id
_entity_poly.type
_entity_poly.pdbx_seq_one_letter_code
_entity_poly.pdbx_strand_id
1 'polypeptide(L)'
;MISHVLADARDHPVVQPYHDHWRHAAEIVAAGRGARGRRLRLLRAGITVALGFDTWRALVREQGLSQEQAVEVAARLAGGAP
;
A
#
# COMPACT_ATOMS: atom_id res chain seq x y z
N MET A 1 -23.84 1.46 -10.97
CA MET A 1 -23.19 1.38 -12.30
C MET A 1 -21.76 1.93 -12.34
N ILE A 2 -21.37 2.91 -11.51
CA ILE A 2 -19.97 3.45 -11.44
C ILE A 2 -18.96 2.50 -10.76
N SER A 3 -19.42 1.55 -9.94
CA SER A 3 -18.53 0.63 -9.20
C SER A 3 -17.70 -0.31 -10.10
N HIS A 4 -18.23 -0.71 -11.26
CA HIS A 4 -17.49 -1.58 -12.18
C HIS A 4 -16.41 -0.81 -12.95
N VAL A 5 -16.64 0.48 -13.25
CA VAL A 5 -15.67 1.32 -13.97
C VAL A 5 -14.41 1.58 -13.14
N LEU A 6 -14.55 1.74 -11.82
CA LEU A 6 -13.39 1.89 -10.92
C LEU A 6 -12.66 0.56 -10.69
N ALA A 7 -13.37 -0.57 -10.72
CA ALA A 7 -12.75 -1.90 -10.64
C ALA A 7 -11.99 -2.22 -11.94
N ASP A 8 -12.58 -1.97 -13.10
CA ASP A 8 -11.92 -2.16 -14.39
C ASP A 8 -10.71 -1.24 -14.54
N ALA A 9 -10.80 0.02 -14.11
CA ALA A 9 -9.66 0.95 -14.10
C ALA A 9 -8.50 0.49 -13.19
N ARG A 10 -8.79 -0.28 -12.15
CA ARG A 10 -7.80 -0.82 -11.19
C ARG A 10 -7.00 -1.99 -11.77
N ASP A 11 -7.63 -2.82 -12.59
CA ASP A 11 -6.95 -3.91 -13.30
C ASP A 11 -6.50 -3.49 -14.71
N HIS A 12 -6.83 -2.25 -15.11
CA HIS A 12 -6.47 -1.71 -16.41
C HIS A 12 -4.94 -1.53 -16.51
N PRO A 13 -4.31 -1.89 -17.64
CA PRO A 13 -2.87 -1.75 -17.84
C PRO A 13 -2.32 -0.32 -17.60
N VAL A 14 -3.19 0.70 -17.70
CA VAL A 14 -2.82 2.11 -17.44
C VAL A 14 -2.35 2.37 -16.01
N VAL A 15 -2.80 1.58 -15.02
CA VAL A 15 -2.35 1.74 -13.63
C VAL A 15 -1.13 0.90 -13.29
N GLN A 16 -0.66 0.03 -14.19
CA GLN A 16 0.53 -0.76 -13.90
C GLN A 16 1.79 0.05 -13.60
N PRO A 17 2.10 1.13 -14.34
CA PRO A 17 3.23 1.99 -13.99
C PRO A 17 3.14 2.56 -12.56
N TYR A 18 1.94 2.84 -12.07
CA TYR A 18 1.72 3.29 -10.70
C TYR A 18 2.03 2.16 -9.70
N HIS A 19 1.53 0.94 -9.94
CA HIS A 19 1.83 -0.21 -9.08
C HIS A 19 3.32 -0.56 -9.06
N ASP A 20 3.99 -0.50 -10.21
CA ASP A 20 5.42 -0.77 -10.31
C ASP A 20 6.27 0.31 -9.63
N HIS A 21 5.86 1.57 -9.73
CA HIS A 21 6.49 2.67 -8.98
C HIS A 21 6.44 2.40 -7.47
N TRP A 22 5.28 2.04 -6.93
CA TRP A 22 5.15 1.78 -5.49
C TRP A 22 5.82 0.49 -5.04
N ARG A 23 5.85 -0.53 -5.90
CA ARG A 23 6.63 -1.75 -5.64
C ARG A 23 8.13 -1.42 -5.54
N HIS A 24 8.64 -0.57 -6.43
CA HIS A 24 10.01 -0.10 -6.38
C HIS A 24 10.31 0.76 -5.15
N ALA A 25 9.39 1.64 -4.75
CA ALA A 25 9.53 2.39 -3.50
C ALA A 25 9.58 1.46 -2.28
N ALA A 26 8.75 0.41 -2.25
CA ALA A 26 8.77 -0.60 -1.19
C ALA A 26 10.11 -1.34 -1.11
N GLU A 27 10.75 -1.62 -2.25
CA GLU A 27 12.08 -2.21 -2.33
C GLU A 27 13.14 -1.33 -1.66
N ILE A 28 13.16 -0.02 -1.98
CA ILE A 28 14.10 0.95 -1.41
C ILE A 28 13.92 1.05 0.11
N VAL A 29 12.68 1.23 0.57
CA VAL A 29 12.36 1.35 1.99
C VAL A 29 12.74 0.08 2.76
N ALA A 30 12.46 -1.10 2.18
CA ALA A 30 12.78 -2.36 2.83
C ALA A 30 14.30 -2.65 2.89
N ALA A 31 15.05 -2.28 1.85
CA ALA A 31 16.51 -2.38 1.83
C ALA A 31 17.16 -1.50 2.92
N GLY A 32 16.65 -0.28 3.13
CA GLY A 32 17.13 0.64 4.16
C GLY A 32 16.95 0.13 5.59
N ARG A 33 16.10 -0.88 5.84
CA ARG A 33 15.84 -1.44 7.17
C ARG A 33 16.68 -2.68 7.51
N GLY A 34 17.64 -3.06 6.66
CA GLY A 34 18.53 -4.20 6.88
C GLY A 34 17.81 -5.56 6.95
N ALA A 35 16.56 -5.64 6.48
CA ALA A 35 15.79 -6.87 6.47
C ALA A 35 16.31 -7.84 5.41
N ARG A 36 16.30 -9.15 5.72
CA ARG A 36 16.74 -10.21 4.79
C ARG A 36 15.77 -11.39 4.78
N GLY A 37 15.84 -12.21 3.72
CA GLY A 37 15.11 -13.46 3.60
C GLY A 37 13.61 -13.30 3.86
N ARG A 38 13.07 -14.08 4.81
CA ARG A 38 11.65 -14.04 5.19
C ARG A 38 11.21 -12.66 5.69
N ARG A 39 12.03 -11.98 6.51
CA ARG A 39 11.70 -10.66 7.07
C ARG A 39 11.58 -9.61 5.97
N LEU A 40 12.47 -9.66 4.98
CA LEU A 40 12.41 -8.76 3.82
C LEU A 40 11.13 -8.97 3.00
N ARG A 41 10.75 -10.22 2.73
CA ARG A 41 9.51 -10.53 2.02
C ARG A 41 8.27 -10.01 2.75
N LEU A 42 8.18 -10.21 4.06
CA LEU A 42 7.05 -9.73 4.86
C LEU A 42 7.02 -8.19 4.92
N LEU A 43 8.17 -7.54 5.06
CA LEU A 43 8.27 -6.08 5.07
C LEU A 43 7.83 -5.48 3.73
N ARG A 44 8.29 -6.04 2.60
CA ARG A 44 7.86 -5.62 1.27
C ARG A 44 6.35 -5.78 1.07
N ALA A 45 5.79 -6.91 1.51
CA ALA A 45 4.35 -7.14 1.44
C ALA A 45 3.57 -6.10 2.27
N GLY A 46 4.00 -5.85 3.51
CA GLY A 46 3.40 -4.84 4.39
C GLY A 46 3.43 -3.42 3.80
N ILE A 47 4.58 -3.01 3.25
CA ILE A 47 4.72 -1.70 2.59
C ILE A 47 3.83 -1.61 1.34
N THR A 48 3.79 -2.67 0.53
CA THR A 48 2.94 -2.70 -0.69
C THR A 48 1.46 -2.55 -0.33
N VAL A 49 1.00 -3.26 0.71
CA VAL A 49 -0.38 -3.13 1.20
C VAL A 49 -0.62 -1.73 1.75
N ALA A 50 0.30 -1.18 2.55
CA ALA A 50 0.16 0.16 3.14
C ALA A 50 0.03 1.27 2.09
N LEU A 51 0.74 1.16 0.97
CA LEU A 51 0.75 2.15 -0.13
C LEU A 51 -0.36 1.90 -1.17
N GLY A 52 -1.09 0.79 -1.06
CA GLY A 52 -2.14 0.43 -2.00
C GLY A 52 -3.29 1.44 -2.00
N PHE A 53 -3.72 1.85 -3.19
CA PHE A 53 -4.86 2.76 -3.37
C PHE A 53 -6.13 2.24 -2.68
N ASP A 54 -6.38 0.92 -2.75
CA ASP A 54 -7.56 0.32 -2.13
C ASP A 54 -7.48 0.30 -0.61
N THR A 55 -6.27 0.16 -0.05
CA THR A 55 -6.06 0.30 1.38
C THR A 55 -6.43 1.71 1.81
N TRP A 56 -5.96 2.73 1.10
CA TRP A 56 -6.31 4.12 1.40
C TRP A 56 -7.82 4.37 1.25
N ARG A 57 -8.43 3.87 0.17
CA ARG A 57 -9.87 3.97 -0.06
C ARG A 57 -10.68 3.29 1.05
N ALA A 58 -10.27 2.10 1.47
CA ALA A 58 -10.91 1.37 2.56
C ALA A 58 -10.81 2.16 3.87
N LEU A 59 -9.62 2.63 4.22
CA LEU A 59 -9.40 3.37 5.47
C LEU A 59 -10.20 4.69 5.51
N VAL A 60 -10.10 5.52 4.47
CA VAL A 60 -10.70 6.87 4.48
C VAL A 60 -12.18 6.86 4.09
N ARG A 61 -12.56 6.12 3.05
CA ARG A 61 -13.93 6.17 2.51
C ARG A 61 -14.87 5.13 3.11
N GLU A 62 -14.37 3.92 3.38
CA GLU A 62 -15.23 2.83 3.87
C GLU A 62 -15.26 2.79 5.40
N GLN A 63 -14.12 3.02 6.06
CA GLN A 63 -14.00 3.05 7.52
C GLN A 63 -14.09 4.47 8.11
N GLY A 64 -14.11 5.51 7.27
CA GLY A 64 -14.30 6.90 7.71
C GLY A 64 -13.16 7.48 8.53
N LEU A 65 -11.95 6.91 8.45
CA LEU A 65 -10.79 7.41 9.19
C LEU A 65 -10.35 8.78 8.65
N SER A 66 -9.85 9.63 9.55
CA SER A 66 -9.11 10.83 9.15
C SER A 66 -7.83 10.42 8.39
N GLN A 67 -7.25 11.36 7.64
CA GLN A 67 -6.01 11.08 6.93
C GLN A 67 -4.88 10.70 7.89
N GLU A 68 -4.82 11.36 9.06
CA GLU A 68 -3.85 11.08 10.12
C GLU A 68 -4.02 9.65 10.66
N GLN A 69 -5.26 9.24 10.96
CA GLN A 69 -5.57 7.89 11.42
C GLN A 69 -5.26 6.83 10.34
N ALA A 70 -5.56 7.12 9.07
CA ALA A 70 -5.24 6.23 7.96
C ALA A 70 -3.72 6.06 7.79
N VAL A 71 -2.94 7.15 7.92
CA VAL A 71 -1.48 7.12 7.90
C VAL A 71 -0.93 6.29 9.07
N GLU A 72 -1.50 6.43 10.27
CA GLU A 72 -1.10 5.64 11.44
C GLU A 72 -1.29 4.14 11.20
N VAL A 73 -2.43 3.73 10.63
CA VAL A 73 -2.67 2.32 10.26
C VAL A 73 -1.72 1.86 9.15
N ALA A 74 -1.52 2.66 8.11
CA ALA A 74 -0.60 2.34 7.01
C ALA A 74 0.85 2.19 7.52
N ALA A 75 1.29 3.04 8.44
CA ALA A 75 2.60 2.96 9.06
C ALA A 75 2.80 1.64 9.82
N ARG A 76 1.79 1.18 10.57
CA ARG A 76 1.80 -0.11 11.26
C ARG A 76 1.90 -1.28 10.28
N LEU A 77 1.12 -1.26 9.19
CA LEU A 77 1.17 -2.27 8.13
C LEU A 77 2.56 -2.32 7.46
N ALA A 78 3.19 -1.16 7.27
CA ALA A 78 4.56 -1.04 6.76
C ALA A 78 5.65 -1.47 7.77
N GLY A 79 5.28 -2.00 8.95
CA GLY A 79 6.21 -2.43 9.98
C GLY A 79 6.82 -1.28 10.78
N GLY A 80 6.16 -0.12 10.84
CA GLY A 80 6.40 0.89 11.86
C GLY A 80 5.97 0.37 13.24
N ALA A 81 6.83 0.56 14.24
CA ALA A 81 6.42 0.42 15.64
C ALA A 81 5.45 1.56 16.01
N PRO A 82 4.59 1.38 17.03
CA PRO A 82 3.69 2.42 17.51
C PRO A 82 4.43 3.68 17.96
#